data_AF-A0A526T9F0-F1
#
_entry.id   AF-A0A526T9F0-F1
#
_cell.length_a   1.000
_cell.length_b   1.000
_cell.length_c   1.000
_cell.angle_alpha   90.00
_cell.angle_beta   90.00
_cell.angle_gamma   90.00
#
_symmetry.space_group_name_H-M   'P 1'
#
loop_
_entity.id
_entity.type
_entity.pdbx_description
1 polymer ?
#
loop_
_entity_poly.entity_id
_entity_poly.type
_entity_poly.pdbx_seq_one_letter_code
_entity_poly.pdbx_strand_id
1 'polypeptide(L)' 'KYKLIIDDFGGWGLFQHLLQALKAVGDRHGVDIATIASAWVLEQPQVAAVIVGARNQAHALANAKIMDVA' A
#
# COMPACT_ATOMS: atom_id res chain seq x y z
N LYS A 1 -0.16 4.70 17.84
CA LYS A 1 1.05 4.40 17.04
C LYS A 1 1.18 5.28 15.79
N TYR A 2 0.12 5.44 14.97
CA TYR A 2 0.22 6.13 13.68
C TYR A 2 -0.17 7.62 13.66
N LYS A 3 -0.73 8.15 14.75
CA LYS A 3 -1.19 9.55 14.78
C LYS A 3 -0.08 10.56 14.50
N LEU A 4 1.10 10.39 15.12
CA LEU A 4 2.24 11.29 14.92
C LEU A 4 2.68 11.35 13.46
N ILE A 5 2.85 10.20 12.81
CA ILE A 5 3.27 10.18 11.39
C ILE A 5 2.19 10.74 10.45
N ILE A 6 0.91 10.55 10.77
CA ILE A 6 -0.18 11.15 9.99
C ILE A 6 -0.16 12.67 10.14
N ASP A 7 0.03 13.16 11.37
CA ASP A 7 0.09 14.59 11.64
C ASP A 7 1.33 15.22 10.94
N ASP A 8 2.50 14.58 11.02
CA ASP A 8 3.76 15.03 10.38
C ASP A 8 3.70 15.02 8.84
N PHE A 9 3.01 14.04 8.24
CA PHE A 9 2.91 13.89 6.78
C PHE A 9 1.98 14.93 6.13
N GLY A 10 1.12 15.61 6.89
CA GLY A 10 0.15 16.58 6.36
C GLY A 10 -1.26 16.45 6.93
N GLY A 11 -1.42 15.70 8.03
CA GLY A 11 -2.65 15.58 8.79
C GLY A 11 -3.69 14.64 8.20
N TRP A 12 -4.80 14.52 8.93
CA TRP A 12 -5.86 13.57 8.63
C TRP A 12 -6.51 13.77 7.25
N GLY A 13 -6.70 15.03 6.84
CA GLY A 13 -7.30 15.35 5.54
C GLY A 13 -6.49 14.80 4.37
N LEU A 14 -5.17 15.06 4.35
CA LEU A 14 -4.29 14.53 3.31
C LEU A 14 -4.23 13.01 3.33
N PHE A 15 -4.17 12.42 4.52
CA PHE A 15 -4.17 10.96 4.67
C PHE A 15 -5.44 10.32 4.07
N GLN A 16 -6.63 10.89 4.31
CA GLN A 16 -7.86 10.37 3.72
C GLN A 16 -7.88 10.50 2.19
N HIS A 17 -7.39 11.62 1.63
CA HIS A 17 -7.25 11.77 0.18
C HIS A 17 -6.33 10.71 -0.43
N LEU A 18 -5.19 10.43 0.22
CA LEU A 18 -4.27 9.37 -0.20
C LEU A 18 -4.97 7.99 -0.21
N LEU A 19 -5.69 7.64 0.86
CA LEU A 19 -6.42 6.37 0.94
C LEU A 19 -7.47 6.22 -0.16
N GLN A 20 -8.19 7.29 -0.49
CA GLN A 20 -9.16 7.31 -1.58
C GLN A 20 -8.50 7.14 -2.95
N ALA A 21 -7.36 7.79 -3.19
CA ALA A 21 -6.59 7.63 -4.42
C ALA A 21 -6.08 6.19 -4.58
N LEU A 22 -5.50 5.61 -3.53
CA LEU A 22 -5.07 4.21 -3.52
C LEU A 22 -6.24 3.26 -3.76
N LYS A 23 -7.42 3.55 -3.18
CA LYS A 23 -8.63 2.74 -3.39
C LYS A 23 -9.09 2.78 -4.85
N ALA A 24 -9.10 3.97 -5.47
CA ALA A 24 -9.49 4.11 -6.87
C ALA A 24 -8.55 3.35 -7.82
N VAL A 25 -7.25 3.29 -7.52
CA VAL A 25 -6.30 2.47 -8.26
C VAL A 25 -6.51 0.98 -7.97
N GLY A 26 -6.61 0.60 -6.69
CA GLY A 26 -6.85 -0.78 -6.27
C GLY A 26 -8.09 -1.39 -6.92
N ASP A 27 -9.16 -0.61 -7.07
CA ASP A 27 -10.39 -1.03 -7.76
C ASP A 27 -10.19 -1.35 -9.24
N ARG A 28 -9.27 -0.66 -9.93
CA ARG A 28 -8.94 -0.95 -11.34
C ARG A 28 -8.15 -2.25 -11.50
N HIS A 29 -7.32 -2.58 -10.50
CA HIS A 29 -6.48 -3.78 -10.51
C HIS A 29 -7.11 -4.97 -9.75
N GLY A 30 -8.23 -4.78 -9.05
CA GLY A 30 -8.87 -5.82 -8.25
C GLY A 30 -8.09 -6.21 -6.98
N VAL A 31 -7.32 -5.26 -6.42
CA VAL A 31 -6.47 -5.46 -5.23
C VAL A 31 -6.71 -4.40 -4.16
N ASP A 32 -6.18 -4.62 -2.95
CA ASP A 32 -6.34 -3.67 -1.86
C ASP A 32 -5.33 -2.50 -1.91
N ILE A 33 -5.57 -1.49 -1.07
CA ILE A 33 -4.72 -0.29 -1.00
C ILE A 33 -3.29 -0.58 -0.54
N ALA A 34 -3.09 -1.64 0.26
CA ALA A 34 -1.77 -2.01 0.76
C ALA A 34 -0.92 -2.63 -0.35
N THR A 35 -1.56 -3.40 -1.25
CA THR A 35 -0.96 -3.98 -2.44
C THR A 35 -0.47 -2.86 -3.38
N ILE A 36 -1.33 -1.88 -3.69
CA ILE A 36 -0.95 -0.73 -4.54
C ILE A 36 0.21 0.07 -3.93
N ALA A 37 0.12 0.40 -2.63
CA ALA A 37 1.18 1.15 -1.97
C ALA A 37 2.52 0.38 -1.99
N SER A 38 2.47 -0.94 -1.79
CA SER A 38 3.67 -1.78 -1.77
C SER A 38 4.27 -1.96 -3.17
N ALA A 39 3.43 -2.12 -4.20
CA ALA A 39 3.87 -2.19 -5.60
C ALA A 39 4.57 -0.89 -6.02
N TRP A 40 3.98 0.27 -5.70
CA TRP A 40 4.59 1.56 -5.98
C TRP A 40 5.95 1.73 -5.29
N VAL A 41 6.08 1.30 -4.03
CA VAL A 41 7.37 1.34 -3.31
C VAL A 41 8.39 0.43 -3.99
N LEU A 42 7.98 -0.76 -4.43
CA LEU A 42 8.87 -1.71 -5.11
C LEU A 42 9.38 -1.20 -6.46
N GLU A 43 8.61 -0.38 -7.17
CA GLU A 43 8.98 0.22 -8.45
C GLU A 43 10.01 1.35 -8.34
N GLN A 44 10.33 1.83 -7.13
CA GLN A 44 11.27 2.93 -6.97
C GLN A 44 12.70 2.49 -7.36
N PRO A 45 13.50 3.34 -8.06
CA PRO A 45 14.78 2.93 -8.67
C PRO A 45 15.84 2.29 -7.76
N GLN A 46 15.70 2.41 -6.43
CA GLN A 46 16.66 1.92 -5.44
C GLN A 46 16.05 0.91 -4.46
N VAL A 47 14.80 0.49 -4.69
CA VAL A 47 14.11 -0.46 -3.83
C VAL A 47 14.23 -1.86 -4.42
N ALA A 48 15.00 -2.72 -3.76
CA ALA A 48 15.17 -4.12 -4.17
C ALA A 48 14.05 -5.04 -3.66
N ALA A 49 13.38 -4.67 -2.57
CA ALA A 49 12.32 -5.49 -1.96
C ALA A 49 11.43 -4.65 -1.04
N VAL A 50 10.18 -5.11 -0.86
CA VAL A 50 9.25 -4.65 0.18
C VAL A 50 9.04 -5.75 1.22
N ILE A 51 9.12 -5.41 2.51
CA ILE A 51 8.94 -6.36 3.61
C ILE A 51 7.52 -6.23 4.15
N VAL A 52 6.74 -7.31 4.02
CA VAL A 52 5.33 -7.35 4.43
C VAL A 52 5.09 -8.49 5.42
N GLY A 53 4.39 -8.19 6.52
CA GLY A 53 3.99 -9.21 7.50
C GLY A 53 2.70 -9.91 7.09
N ALA A 54 2.66 -11.23 7.19
CA ALA A 54 1.45 -12.03 7.01
C ALA A 54 1.03 -12.64 8.35
N ARG A 55 -0.22 -12.40 8.77
CA ARG A 55 -0.77 -12.97 10.02
C ARG A 55 -1.50 -14.29 9.79
N ASN A 56 -1.87 -14.58 8.54
CA ASN A 56 -2.58 -15.77 8.11
C ASN A 56 -2.35 -15.99 6.61
N GLN A 57 -2.84 -17.13 6.09
CA GLN A 57 -2.70 -17.48 4.68
C GLN A 57 -3.33 -16.46 3.73
N ALA A 58 -4.49 -15.88 4.08
CA ALA A 58 -5.15 -14.88 3.25
C ALA A 58 -4.27 -13.63 3.07
N HIS A 59 -3.56 -13.19 4.12
CA HIS A 59 -2.60 -12.08 4.02
C HIS A 59 -1.41 -12.45 3.13
N ALA A 60 -0.89 -13.67 3.23
CA ALA A 60 0.21 -14.12 2.37
C ALA A 60 -0.21 -14.12 0.90
N LEU A 61 -1.43 -14.59 0.60
CA LEU A 61 -1.99 -14.57 -0.76
C LEU A 61 -2.25 -13.16 -1.27
N ALA A 62 -2.73 -12.24 -0.42
CA ALA A 62 -2.89 -10.83 -0.79
C ALA A 62 -1.54 -10.18 -1.11
N ASN A 63 -0.53 -10.41 -0.27
CA ASN A 63 0.83 -9.89 -0.47
C ASN A 63 1.48 -10.40 -1.76
N ALA A 64 1.19 -11.65 -2.17
CA ALA A 64 1.72 -12.20 -3.42
C ALA A 64 1.27 -11.38 -4.66
N LYS A 65 0.09 -10.75 -4.61
CA LYS A 65 -0.44 -9.92 -5.70
C LYS A 65 0.33 -8.62 -5.92
N ILE A 66 1.23 -8.23 -5.02
CA ILE A 66 2.08 -7.04 -5.20
C ILE A 66 2.87 -7.11 -6.51
N MET A 67 3.30 -8.32 -6.90
CA MET A 67 4.07 -8.55 -8.12
C MET A 67 3.23 -8.46 -9.40
N ASP A 68 1.90 -8.47 -9.29
CA ASP A 68 0.97 -8.53 -10.42
C ASP A 68 0.39 -7.15 -10.79
N VAL A 69 0.77 -6.08 -10.08
CA VAL A 69 0.24 -4.72 -10.27
C VAL A 69 0.96 -3.93 -11.38
N ALA A 70 2.11 -4.43 -11.86
CA ALA A 70 2.94 -3.81 -12.89
C ALA A 70 2.35 -3.87 -14.31
#